data_AF-A0ABD2GVF7-F1
#
_entry.id   AF-A0ABD2GVF7-F1
#
_cell.length_a   1.000
_cell.length_b   1.000
_cell.length_c   1.000
_cell.angle_alpha   90.00
_cell.angle_beta   90.00
_cell.angle_gamma   90.00
#
_symmetry.space_group_name_H-M   'P 1'
#
loop_
_entity.id
_entity.type
_entity.pdbx_description
1 polymer ?
#
loop_
_entity_poly.entity_id
_entity_poly.type
_entity_poly.pdbx_seq_one_letter_code
_entity_poly.pdbx_strand_id
1 'polypeptide(L)'
;MAVMVDKGFLISDCCKCKVYCPPFLSQQKQMPAYQVRETQAIARLRVHVERVIRRIKENKLFDGVILLSHAYNINQLFAVACMLSNYQNKALVKKWVK
;
A
#
# COMPACT_ATOMS: atom_id res chain seq x y z
N MET A 1 10.54 8.05 9.85
CA MET A 1 9.22 7.61 9.36
C MET A 1 9.22 7.66 7.84
N ALA A 2 8.60 6.71 7.15
CA ALA A 2 8.46 6.72 5.70
C ALA A 2 7.08 6.21 5.28
N VAL A 3 6.57 6.68 4.16
CA VAL A 3 5.26 6.31 3.61
C VAL A 3 5.42 5.87 2.16
N MET A 4 4.65 4.88 1.73
CA MET A 4 4.51 4.53 0.32
C MET A 4 3.19 5.08 -0.19
N VAL A 5 3.21 5.73 -1.35
CA VAL A 5 2.04 6.41 -1.92
C VAL A 5 1.75 5.88 -3.32
N ASP A 6 0.51 6.02 -3.77
CA ASP A 6 0.15 5.65 -5.12
C ASP A 6 0.77 6.57 -6.17
N LYS A 7 0.86 6.05 -7.39
CA LYS A 7 1.29 6.82 -8.54
C LYS A 7 0.35 8.00 -8.75
N GLY A 8 0.90 9.21 -8.90
CA GLY A 8 0.11 10.44 -9.02
C GLY A 8 -0.06 11.20 -7.70
N PHE A 9 0.66 10.82 -6.65
CA PHE A 9 0.77 11.62 -5.44
C PHE A 9 1.56 12.92 -5.70
N LEU A 10 0.85 14.05 -5.86
CA LEU A 10 1.43 15.36 -6.24
C LEU A 10 1.84 16.25 -5.06
N ILE A 11 1.55 15.83 -3.83
CA ILE A 11 1.76 16.63 -2.61
C ILE A 11 2.87 16.05 -1.73
N SER A 12 3.92 15.48 -2.35
CA SER A 12 5.11 14.95 -1.64
C SER A 12 5.70 15.97 -0.68
N ASP A 13 5.68 17.24 -1.06
CA ASP A 13 6.34 18.32 -0.35
C ASP A 13 5.61 18.70 0.95
N CYS A 14 4.34 18.30 1.07
CA CYS A 14 3.56 18.46 2.29
C CYS A 14 3.87 17.38 3.34
N CYS A 15 4.59 16.30 2.96
CA CYS A 15 4.93 15.21 3.87
C CYS A 15 6.23 15.49 4.62
N LYS A 16 6.18 15.53 5.96
CA LYS A 16 7.37 15.63 6.83
C LYS A 16 8.18 14.31 6.92
N CYS A 17 7.97 13.37 6.01
CA CYS A 17 8.55 12.03 6.07
C CYS A 17 8.98 11.55 4.68
N LYS A 18 9.82 10.51 4.61
CA LYS A 18 10.31 9.99 3.34
C LYS A 18 9.15 9.36 2.56
N VAL A 19 8.88 9.87 1.36
CA VAL A 19 7.81 9.37 0.47
C VAL A 19 8.41 8.44 -0.58
N TYR A 20 7.93 7.20 -0.64
CA TYR A 20 8.22 6.24 -1.69
C TYR A 20 7.05 6.23 -2.67
N CYS A 21 7.24 6.82 -3.85
CA CYS A 21 6.25 6.82 -4.92
C CYS A 21 6.72 5.89 -6.06
N PRO A 22 5.86 5.05 -6.63
CA PRO A 22 6.17 4.30 -7.84
C PRO A 22 6.59 5.27 -8.96
N PRO A 23 7.69 4.98 -9.68
CA PRO A 23 8.19 5.90 -10.69
C PRO A 23 7.19 6.09 -11.82
N PHE A 24 7.11 7.32 -12.33
CA PHE A 24 6.44 7.61 -13.59
C PHE A 24 7.25 7.04 -14.76
N LEU A 25 6.56 6.72 -15.86
CA LEU A 25 7.23 6.49 -17.13
C LEU A 25 7.92 7.81 -17.51
N SER A 26 9.23 7.87 -17.27
CA SER A 26 10.07 8.98 -17.69
C SER A 26 10.12 9.02 -19.22
N GLN A 27 10.20 10.23 -19.80
CA GLN A 27 10.36 10.42 -21.25
C GLN A 27 11.73 9.98 -21.80
N GLN A 28 12.56 9.36 -20.96
CA GLN A 28 13.86 8.81 -21.34
C GLN A 28 13.70 7.51 -22.14
N LYS A 29 14.48 7.36 -23.22
CA LYS A 29 14.45 6.17 -24.09
C LYS A 29 14.91 4.89 -23.37
N GLN A 30 15.74 5.01 -22.33
CA GLN A 30 16.20 3.91 -21.47
C GLN A 30 16.51 4.42 -20.04
N MET A 31 16.26 3.58 -19.04
CA MET A 31 16.61 3.85 -17.65
C MET A 31 18.05 3.40 -17.33
N PRO A 32 18.85 4.22 -16.61
CA PRO A 32 20.17 3.81 -16.16
C PRO A 32 20.08 2.69 -15.11
N ALA A 33 21.10 1.83 -15.06
CA ALA A 33 21.10 0.59 -14.26
C ALA A 33 20.80 0.80 -12.76
N TYR A 34 21.24 1.92 -12.17
CA TYR A 34 20.97 2.23 -10.77
C TYR A 34 19.48 2.54 -10.52
N GLN A 35 18.83 3.30 -11.41
CA GLN A 35 17.39 3.61 -11.31
C GLN A 35 16.54 2.37 -11.53
N VAL A 36 16.97 1.43 -12.37
CA VAL A 36 16.30 0.14 -12.56
C VAL A 36 16.24 -0.64 -11.23
N ARG A 37 17.37 -0.73 -10.52
CA ARG A 37 17.43 -1.43 -9.23
C ARG A 37 16.54 -0.77 -8.18
N GLU A 38 16.55 0.55 -8.11
CA GLU A 38 15.71 1.32 -7.18
C GLU A 38 14.22 1.12 -7.50
N THR A 39 13.85 1.22 -8.78
CA THR A 39 12.48 0.99 -9.26
C THR A 39 11.99 -0.42 -8.92
N GLN A 40 12.84 -1.43 -9.15
CA GLN A 40 12.53 -2.80 -8.77
C GLN A 40 12.34 -2.96 -7.26
N ALA A 41 13.15 -2.28 -6.44
CA ALA A 41 12.99 -2.31 -4.98
C ALA A 41 11.66 -1.69 -4.53
N ILE A 42 11.30 -0.52 -5.08
CA ILE A 42 10.02 0.15 -4.80
C ILE A 42 8.85 -0.72 -5.26
N ALA A 43 8.92 -1.31 -6.46
CA ALA A 43 7.89 -2.21 -6.97
C ALA A 43 7.72 -3.47 -6.12
N ARG A 44 8.81 -4.09 -5.66
CA ARG A 44 8.75 -5.25 -4.75
C ARG A 44 8.05 -4.91 -3.44
N LEU A 45 8.35 -3.74 -2.85
CA LEU A 45 7.70 -3.26 -1.65
C LEU A 45 6.21 -2.96 -1.89
N ARG A 46 5.87 -2.34 -3.02
CA ARG A 46 4.48 -2.05 -3.42
C ARG A 46 3.61 -3.30 -3.46
N VAL A 47 4.13 -4.40 -4.01
CA VAL A 47 3.38 -5.68 -4.05
C VAL A 47 2.96 -6.14 -2.64
N HIS A 48 3.75 -5.85 -1.61
CA HIS A 48 3.39 -6.22 -0.23
C HIS A 48 2.24 -5.35 0.28
N VAL A 49 2.28 -4.04 0.03
CA VAL A 49 1.21 -3.10 0.37
C VAL A 49 -0.11 -3.51 -0.31
N GLU A 50 -0.06 -3.77 -1.62
CA GLU A 50 -1.24 -4.19 -2.40
C GLU A 50 -1.86 -5.50 -1.88
N ARG A 51 -1.03 -6.46 -1.47
CA ARG A 51 -1.50 -7.71 -0.87
C ARG A 51 -2.19 -7.50 0.47
N VAL A 52 -1.69 -6.60 1.31
CA VAL A 52 -2.33 -6.24 2.58
C VAL A 52 -3.68 -5.56 2.32
N ILE A 53 -3.71 -4.56 1.41
CA ILE A 53 -4.95 -3.88 1.02
C ILE A 53 -5.97 -4.88 0.49
N ARG A 54 -5.53 -5.80 -0.38
CA ARG A 54 -6.40 -6.85 -0.92
C ARG A 54 -7.02 -7.69 0.19
N ARG A 55 -6.24 -8.14 1.18
CA ARG A 55 -6.78 -8.95 2.30
C ARG A 55 -7.79 -8.19 3.14
N ILE A 56 -7.54 -6.92 3.42
CA ILE A 56 -8.49 -6.08 4.14
C ILE A 56 -9.82 -6.01 3.38
N LYS A 57 -9.76 -5.83 2.05
CA LYS A 57 -10.94 -5.83 1.18
C LYS A 57 -11.64 -7.20 1.13
N GLU A 58 -10.89 -8.29 1.08
CA GLU A 58 -11.44 -9.67 1.05
C GLU A 58 -12.25 -10.03 2.31
N ASN A 59 -12.06 -9.33 3.43
CA ASN A 59 -12.86 -9.52 4.64
C ASN A 59 -14.27 -8.91 4.54
N LYS A 60 -14.56 -8.13 3.49
CA LYS A 60 -15.89 -7.57 3.19
C LYS A 60 -16.52 -6.72 4.31
N LEU A 61 -15.71 -6.24 5.26
CA LEU A 61 -16.17 -5.42 6.39
C LEU A 61 -16.80 -4.10 5.95
N PHE A 62 -16.47 -3.62 4.75
CA PHE A 62 -16.95 -2.37 4.18
C PHE A 62 -17.73 -2.56 2.86
N ASP A 63 -18.22 -3.77 2.57
CA ASP A 63 -19.00 -4.04 1.34
C ASP A 63 -20.42 -3.44 1.42
N GLY A 64 -20.91 -3.13 2.63
CA GLY A 64 -22.22 -2.53 2.87
C GLY A 64 -22.21 -1.01 2.86
N VAL A 65 -23.40 -0.41 2.84
CA VAL A 65 -23.58 1.04 2.96
C VAL A 65 -23.15 1.50 4.36
N ILE A 66 -22.18 2.41 4.40
CA ILE A 66 -21.74 3.04 5.66
C ILE A 66 -22.66 4.23 5.93
N LEU A 67 -23.51 4.11 6.95
CA LEU A 67 -24.36 5.21 7.41
C LEU A 67 -23.50 6.38 7.90
N LEU A 68 -23.97 7.61 7.69
CA LEU A 68 -23.26 8.83 8.10
C LEU A 68 -22.98 8.87 9.60
N SER A 69 -23.83 8.26 10.42
CA SER A 69 -23.61 8.10 11.86
C SER A 69 -22.33 7.33 12.21
N HIS A 70 -21.91 6.38 11.35
CA HIS A 70 -20.69 5.60 11.53
C HIS A 70 -19.46 6.25 10.88
N ALA A 71 -19.65 7.27 10.03
CA ALA A 71 -18.54 7.94 9.34
C ALA A 71 -17.56 8.60 10.32
N TYR A 72 -18.03 9.11 11.47
CA TYR A 72 -17.16 9.68 12.50
C TYR A 72 -16.16 8.64 13.07
N ASN A 73 -16.56 7.36 13.10
CA ASN A 73 -15.72 6.26 13.63
C ASN A 73 -14.99 5.49 12.52
N ILE A 74 -15.01 5.95 11.27
CA ILE A 74 -14.48 5.20 10.13
C ILE A 74 -13.00 4.84 10.30
N ASN A 75 -12.21 5.75 10.88
CA ASN A 75 -10.79 5.52 11.13
C ASN A 75 -10.56 4.39 12.13
N GLN A 76 -11.36 4.32 13.19
CA GLN A 76 -11.29 3.26 14.20
C GLN A 76 -11.72 1.92 13.61
N LEU A 77 -12.82 1.92 12.82
CA LEU A 77 -13.32 0.73 12.14
C LEU A 77 -12.28 0.18 11.15
N PHE A 78 -11.62 1.06 10.39
CA PHE A 78 -10.54 0.67 9.47
C PHE A 78 -9.32 0.14 10.23
N ALA A 79 -8.94 0.75 11.34
CA ALA A 79 -7.86 0.25 12.20
C ALA A 79 -8.15 -1.17 12.72
N VAL A 80 -9.37 -1.42 13.19
CA VAL A 80 -9.80 -2.75 13.62
C VAL A 80 -9.77 -3.75 12.46
N ALA A 81 -10.23 -3.37 11.26
CA ALA A 81 -10.15 -4.21 10.08
C ALA A 81 -8.70 -4.60 9.72
N CYS A 82 -7.77 -3.65 9.82
CA CYS A 82 -6.33 -3.90 9.64
C CYS A 82 -5.77 -4.86 10.69
N MET A 83 -6.13 -4.67 11.97
CA MET A 83 -5.71 -5.55 13.06
C MET A 83 -6.21 -6.98 12.83
N LEU A 84 -7.50 -7.14 12.51
CA LEU A 84 -8.09 -8.46 12.21
C LEU A 84 -7.37 -9.13 11.03
N SER A 85 -7.09 -8.40 9.96
CA SER A 85 -6.34 -8.93 8.81
C SER A 85 -4.92 -9.37 9.20
N ASN A 86 -4.29 -8.68 10.15
CA ASN A 86 -2.97 -9.04 10.67
C ASN A 86 -3.00 -10.31 11.55
N TYR A 87 -4.07 -10.49 12.35
CA TYR A 87 -4.22 -11.66 13.23
C TYR A 87 -4.63 -12.96 12.53
N GLN A 88 -5.11 -12.89 11.28
CA GLN A 88 -5.53 -14.06 10.51
C GLN A 88 -4.40 -15.05 10.14
N ASN A 89 -3.16 -14.86 10.63
CA ASN A 89 -2.00 -15.77 10.55
C ASN A 89 -1.70 -16.39 9.17
N LYS A 90 -2.22 -15.80 8.10
CA LYS A 90 -1.90 -16.18 6.72
C LYS A 90 -0.64 -15.43 6.29
N ALA A 91 0.42 -16.14 5.88
CA ALA A 91 1.62 -15.50 5.37
C ALA A 91 1.32 -14.66 4.11
N LEU A 92 1.74 -13.38 4.06
CA LEU A 92 1.57 -12.49 2.89
C LEU A 92 2.32 -12.99 1.64
N VAL A 93 3.28 -13.87 1.87
CA VAL A 93 4.09 -14.54 0.85
C VAL A 93 4.06 -16.02 1.22
N LYS A 94 3.66 -16.89 0.28
CA LYS A 94 3.89 -18.33 0.46
C LYS A 94 5.39 -18.52 0.55
N LYS A 95 5.89 -19.22 1.59
CA LYS A 95 7.30 -19.64 1.60
C LYS A 95 7.54 -20.37 0.29
N TRP A 96 8.48 -19.88 -0.51
CA TRP A 96 8.97 -20.65 -1.63
C TRP A 96 9.54 -21.93 -1.02
N VAL A 97 8.93 -23.06 -1.34
CA VAL A 97 9.55 -24.36 -1.12
C VAL A 97 10.79 -24.34 -2.02
N LYS A 98 11.97 -24.38 -1.39
CA LYS A 98 13.22 -24.60 -2.11
C LYS A 98 13.27 -26.03 -2.61
#